data_AF-A0AAE3SMZ2-F1
#
_entry.id   AF-A0AAE3SMZ2-F1
#
_cell.length_a   1.000
_cell.length_b   1.000
_cell.length_c   1.000
_cell.angle_alpha   90.00
_cell.angle_beta   90.00
_cell.angle_gamma   90.00
#
_symmetry.space_group_name_H-M   'P 1'
#
loop_
_entity.id
_entity.type
_entity.pdbx_description
1 polymer ?
#
loop_
_entity_poly.entity_id
_entity_poly.type
_entity_poly.pdbx_seq_one_letter_code
_entity_poly.pdbx_strand_id
1 'polypeptide(L)'
;MRKNLHLILPIKLLLVLAFISLPNFSYSQSNADSDTKKLLNIGFVLYTQSNTPGTLFARWNYGNAYSGPGIATGGPKENGYVGNYHVRYFYENGDFSDEYDLVIEKKGDFYDVSWLIKGEVAAKGVGMEVDNGLAVGWRRVTD
;
A
#
# COMPACT_ATOMS: atom_id res chain seq x y z
N MET A 1 -25.80 -29.38 -68.52
CA MET A 1 -25.88 -27.92 -68.32
C MET A 1 -25.05 -27.54 -67.09
N ARG A 2 -24.09 -26.62 -67.26
CA ARG A 2 -23.32 -25.79 -66.28
C ARG A 2 -23.37 -26.22 -64.79
N LYS A 3 -22.30 -26.79 -64.22
CA LYS A 3 -21.16 -26.12 -63.51
C LYS A 3 -21.59 -25.07 -62.46
N ASN A 4 -21.35 -25.36 -61.18
CA ASN A 4 -20.53 -24.54 -60.28
C ASN A 4 -20.15 -25.33 -59.02
N LEU A 5 -18.84 -25.45 -58.79
CA LEU A 5 -18.18 -26.10 -57.68
C LEU A 5 -17.14 -25.09 -57.15
N HIS A 6 -17.30 -24.56 -55.94
CA HIS A 6 -16.29 -23.85 -55.13
C HIS A 6 -16.83 -23.87 -53.69
N LEU A 7 -16.33 -24.67 -52.74
CA LEU A 7 -15.04 -24.60 -52.06
C LEU A 7 -14.54 -23.17 -51.86
N ILE A 8 -14.83 -22.57 -50.69
CA ILE A 8 -14.12 -21.41 -50.17
C ILE A 8 -13.71 -21.70 -48.72
N LEU A 9 -12.42 -21.49 -48.50
CA LEU A 9 -11.59 -21.72 -47.31
C LEU A 9 -12.05 -20.98 -46.03
N PRO A 10 -11.53 -21.39 -44.85
CA PRO A 10 -11.72 -20.67 -43.59
C PRO A 10 -10.95 -19.34 -43.60
N ILE A 11 -11.64 -18.25 -43.26
CA ILE A 11 -11.03 -16.94 -43.06
C ILE A 11 -10.28 -16.96 -41.71
N LYS A 12 -8.95 -17.09 -41.79
CA LYS A 12 -8.04 -16.51 -40.79
C LYS A 12 -8.00 -14.99 -41.00
N LEU A 13 -7.60 -14.27 -39.94
CA LEU A 13 -7.40 -12.81 -39.82
C LEU A 13 -8.70 -12.04 -39.48
N LEU A 14 -8.83 -11.39 -38.33
CA LEU A 14 -7.90 -10.42 -37.75
C LEU A 14 -8.01 -10.40 -36.20
N LEU A 15 -6.85 -10.48 -35.53
CA LEU A 15 -6.69 -10.09 -34.12
C LEU A 15 -6.97 -8.59 -33.99
N VAL A 16 -7.86 -8.20 -33.08
CA VAL A 16 -7.83 -6.86 -32.47
C VAL A 16 -7.82 -7.06 -30.96
N LEU A 17 -6.61 -7.21 -30.42
CA LEU A 17 -6.34 -6.92 -29.01
C LEU A 17 -6.59 -5.42 -28.84
N ALA A 18 -7.78 -5.05 -28.35
CA ALA A 18 -8.00 -3.73 -27.81
C ALA A 18 -7.18 -3.61 -26.51
N PHE A 19 -5.89 -3.30 -26.65
CA PHE A 19 -5.12 -2.73 -25.56
C PHE A 19 -5.72 -1.37 -25.27
N ILE A 20 -6.59 -1.31 -24.26
CA ILE A 20 -6.94 -0.04 -23.64
C ILE A 20 -5.63 0.46 -23.03
N SER A 21 -4.99 1.40 -23.69
CA SER A 21 -3.84 2.12 -23.17
C SER A 21 -4.31 2.90 -21.95
N LEU A 22 -4.21 2.28 -20.78
CA LEU A 22 -4.14 3.04 -19.53
C LEU A 22 -2.94 3.99 -19.68
N PRO A 23 -3.05 5.27 -19.32
CA PRO A 23 -1.90 6.13 -19.26
C PRO A 23 -0.91 5.48 -18.28
N ASN A 24 0.23 5.04 -18.80
CA ASN A 24 1.38 4.77 -17.96
C ASN A 24 1.70 6.09 -17.28
N PHE A 25 1.28 6.26 -16.02
CA PHE A 25 1.87 7.26 -15.15
C PHE A 25 3.31 6.82 -14.89
N SER A 26 4.19 7.05 -15.86
CA SER A 26 5.62 7.01 -15.65
C SER A 26 5.96 8.19 -14.76
N TYR A 27 6.01 7.96 -13.45
CA TYR A 27 6.64 8.92 -12.55
C TYR A 27 8.11 9.00 -12.97
N SER A 28 8.47 10.07 -13.66
CA SER A 28 9.86 10.36 -14.01
C SER A 28 10.60 10.57 -12.70
N GLN A 29 11.39 9.58 -12.30
CA GLN A 29 12.35 9.75 -11.21
C GLN A 29 13.48 10.62 -11.78
N SER A 30 13.37 11.93 -11.57
CA SER A 30 14.41 12.88 -11.95
C SER A 30 15.68 12.56 -11.17
N ASN A 31 16.69 12.04 -11.86
CA ASN A 31 18.05 11.98 -11.35
C ASN A 31 18.59 13.40 -11.25
N ALA A 32 18.53 14.00 -10.06
CA ALA A 32 19.26 15.20 -9.72
C ALA A 32 19.63 15.19 -8.24
N ASP A 33 20.93 15.31 -8.03
CA ASP A 33 21.67 15.70 -6.83
C ASP A 33 22.07 14.61 -5.83
N SER A 34 23.36 14.27 -5.88
CA SER A 34 24.08 13.39 -4.96
C SER A 34 24.57 14.16 -3.73
N ASP A 35 23.70 14.94 -3.11
CA ASP A 35 23.80 15.17 -1.67
C ASP A 35 23.13 13.97 -1.02
N THR A 36 23.80 13.29 -0.09
CA THR A 36 23.15 12.33 0.81
C THR A 36 22.21 13.11 1.73
N LYS A 37 21.09 13.57 1.16
CA LYS A 37 20.04 14.31 1.84
C LYS A 37 19.55 13.42 2.96
N LYS A 38 19.93 13.75 4.19
CA LYS A 38 19.46 13.06 5.39
C LYS A 38 17.95 12.97 5.31
N LEU A 39 17.43 11.75 5.26
CA LEU A 39 16.00 11.51 5.17
C LEU A 39 15.32 12.13 6.39
N LEU A 40 14.21 12.81 6.15
CA LEU A 40 13.35 13.24 7.24
C LEU A 40 12.83 11.99 7.93
N ASN A 41 12.99 11.93 9.24
CA ASN A 41 12.61 10.78 10.04
C ASN A 41 11.10 10.74 10.32
N ILE A 42 10.31 10.93 9.26
CA ILE A 42 8.85 11.04 9.28
C ILE A 42 8.28 10.25 8.10
N GLY A 43 7.02 9.88 8.22
CA GLY A 43 6.28 9.27 7.14
C GLY A 43 4.78 9.39 7.36
N PHE A 44 4.06 8.75 6.47
CA PHE A 44 2.61 8.67 6.48
C PHE A 44 2.19 7.23 6.16
N VAL A 45 1.07 6.82 6.72
CA VAL A 45 0.39 5.59 6.31
C VAL A 45 -1.11 5.79 6.32
N LEU A 46 -1.77 5.27 5.31
CA LEU A 46 -3.22 5.11 5.28
C LEU A 46 -3.54 3.65 5.52
N TYR A 47 -4.29 3.36 6.58
CA TYR A 47 -4.88 2.05 6.82
C TYR A 47 -6.32 2.02 6.33
N THR A 48 -6.70 0.96 5.64
CA THR A 48 -8.09 0.72 5.23
C THR A 48 -8.52 -0.66 5.69
N GLN A 49 -9.78 -0.80 6.08
CA GLN A 49 -10.33 -2.12 6.41
C GLN A 49 -10.30 -3.03 5.19
N SER A 50 -10.03 -4.30 5.41
CA SER A 50 -10.17 -5.34 4.39
C SER A 50 -11.50 -6.08 4.57
N ASN A 51 -11.83 -6.96 3.62
CA ASN A 51 -13.01 -7.84 3.72
C ASN A 51 -12.80 -9.00 4.72
N THR A 52 -11.61 -9.15 5.28
CA THR A 52 -11.30 -10.18 6.27
C THR A 52 -11.25 -9.55 7.67
N PRO A 53 -12.07 -10.00 8.63
CA PRO A 53 -12.05 -9.46 9.99
C PRO A 53 -10.67 -9.56 10.64
N GLY A 54 -10.28 -8.52 11.39
CA GLY A 54 -8.97 -8.46 12.03
C GLY A 54 -7.80 -8.16 11.10
N THR A 55 -8.06 -7.76 9.84
CA THR A 55 -7.01 -7.38 8.90
C THR A 55 -7.22 -6.01 8.25
N LEU A 56 -6.13 -5.27 8.08
CA LEU A 56 -6.09 -3.95 7.44
C LEU A 56 -5.12 -3.98 6.26
N PHE A 57 -5.44 -3.26 5.19
CA PHE A 57 -4.46 -2.88 4.18
C PHE A 57 -3.76 -1.59 4.59
N ALA A 58 -2.52 -1.41 4.14
CA ALA A 58 -1.74 -0.21 4.34
C ALA A 58 -1.18 0.32 3.02
N ARG A 59 -1.10 1.65 2.90
CA ARG A 59 -0.27 2.36 1.92
C ARG A 59 0.62 3.34 2.67
N TRP A 60 1.93 3.17 2.59
CA TRP A 60 2.88 3.89 3.43
C TRP A 60 3.91 4.66 2.61
N ASN A 61 4.49 5.69 3.21
CA ASN A 61 5.70 6.33 2.73
C ASN A 61 6.66 6.66 3.88
N TYR A 62 7.94 6.85 3.57
CA TYR A 62 8.98 7.30 4.49
C TYR A 62 9.83 8.39 3.83
N GLY A 63 9.86 9.58 4.44
CA GLY A 63 10.67 10.72 3.99
C GLY A 63 10.43 11.16 2.54
N ASN A 64 9.30 10.77 1.93
CA ASN A 64 9.03 10.86 0.49
C ASN A 64 10.08 10.17 -0.41
N ALA A 65 10.91 9.29 0.15
CA ALA A 65 11.94 8.56 -0.58
C ALA A 65 11.56 7.10 -0.83
N TYR A 66 10.80 6.51 0.10
CA TYR A 66 10.32 5.13 0.02
C TYR A 66 8.82 5.08 0.20
N SER A 67 8.17 4.13 -0.45
CA SER A 67 6.74 3.86 -0.30
C SER A 67 6.42 2.42 -0.68
N GLY A 68 5.21 2.01 -0.34
CA GLY A 68 4.64 0.78 -0.86
C GLY A 68 3.37 0.33 -0.15
N PRO A 69 2.93 -0.90 -0.44
CA PRO A 69 1.80 -1.51 0.24
C PRO A 69 2.21 -2.15 1.58
N GLY A 70 1.21 -2.48 2.39
CA GLY A 70 1.38 -3.32 3.56
C GLY A 70 0.09 -4.02 3.96
N ILE A 71 0.22 -4.97 4.88
CA ILE A 71 -0.90 -5.73 5.44
C ILE A 71 -0.72 -5.91 6.93
N ALA A 72 -1.74 -5.54 7.71
CA ALA A 72 -1.82 -5.77 9.14
C ALA A 72 -2.81 -6.90 9.42
N THR A 73 -2.46 -7.82 10.32
CA THR A 73 -3.25 -9.02 10.64
C THR A 73 -3.30 -9.30 12.14
N GLY A 74 -4.26 -10.10 12.59
CA GLY A 74 -4.37 -10.51 13.99
C GLY A 74 -5.06 -9.50 14.89
N GLY A 75 -5.62 -8.42 14.33
CA GLY A 75 -6.40 -7.45 15.08
C GLY A 75 -7.78 -7.93 15.49
N PRO A 76 -8.52 -7.08 16.21
CA PRO A 76 -9.87 -7.38 16.66
C PRO A 76 -10.81 -7.68 15.49
N LYS A 77 -11.77 -8.58 15.73
CA LYS A 77 -12.73 -8.99 14.70
C LYS A 77 -13.87 -7.99 14.55
N GLU A 78 -14.04 -7.13 15.55
CA GLU A 78 -14.97 -6.02 15.55
C GLU A 78 -14.55 -4.97 14.52
N ASN A 79 -15.55 -4.25 13.99
CA ASN A 79 -15.28 -3.16 13.06
C ASN A 79 -14.53 -2.03 13.78
N GLY A 80 -13.57 -1.43 13.09
CA GLY A 80 -12.79 -0.29 13.55
C GLY A 80 -11.31 -0.45 13.19
N TYR A 81 -10.48 0.38 13.83
CA TYR A 81 -9.02 0.34 13.70
C TYR A 81 -8.30 0.05 15.03
N VAL A 82 -9.00 0.21 16.16
CA VAL A 82 -8.42 0.01 17.50
C VAL A 82 -8.04 -1.45 17.67
N GLY A 83 -6.82 -1.73 18.09
CA GLY A 83 -6.35 -3.09 18.32
C GLY A 83 -4.85 -3.27 18.21
N ASN A 84 -4.44 -4.53 18.40
CA ASN A 84 -3.07 -4.99 18.24
C ASN A 84 -2.97 -5.85 16.99
N TYR A 85 -2.02 -5.56 16.11
CA TYR A 85 -1.83 -6.24 14.84
C TYR A 85 -0.36 -6.63 14.67
N HIS A 86 -0.09 -7.63 13.83
CA HIS A 86 1.21 -7.81 13.19
C HIS A 86 1.15 -7.19 11.79
N VAL A 87 1.99 -6.20 11.50
CA VAL A 87 2.02 -5.50 10.20
C VAL A 87 3.30 -5.79 9.44
N ARG A 88 3.15 -6.06 8.13
CA ARG A 88 4.26 -6.22 7.20
C ARG A 88 4.14 -5.19 6.08
N TYR A 89 5.26 -4.54 5.78
CA TYR A 89 5.39 -3.55 4.71
C TYR A 89 6.29 -4.05 3.61
N PHE A 90 5.96 -3.64 2.40
CA PHE A 90 6.69 -3.94 1.18
C PHE A 90 6.97 -2.65 0.43
N TYR A 91 8.05 -2.62 -0.34
CA TYR A 91 8.30 -1.57 -1.32
C TYR A 91 7.35 -1.73 -2.52
N GLU A 92 7.25 -0.70 -3.37
CA GLU A 92 6.39 -0.76 -4.57
C GLU A 92 6.72 -1.91 -5.53
N ASN A 93 7.98 -2.37 -5.56
CA ASN A 93 8.40 -3.52 -6.37
C ASN A 93 7.98 -4.88 -5.76
N GLY A 94 7.37 -4.89 -4.57
CA GLY A 94 6.94 -6.08 -3.85
C GLY A 94 7.98 -6.66 -2.90
N ASP A 95 9.20 -6.12 -2.86
CA ASP A 95 10.22 -6.57 -1.92
C ASP A 95 9.83 -6.23 -0.48
N PHE A 96 10.17 -7.12 0.45
CA PHE A 96 9.96 -6.88 1.87
C PHE A 96 10.76 -5.67 2.36
N SER A 97 10.10 -4.79 3.12
CA SER A 97 10.75 -3.65 3.78
C SER A 97 11.00 -3.96 5.25
N ASP A 98 9.93 -3.99 6.04
CA ASP A 98 9.97 -4.10 7.49
C ASP A 98 8.68 -4.73 8.02
N GLU A 99 8.72 -5.18 9.28
CA GLU A 99 7.54 -5.64 10.01
C GLU A 99 7.57 -5.19 11.48
N TYR A 100 6.39 -5.07 12.08
CA TYR A 100 6.21 -4.55 13.43
C TYR A 100 5.02 -5.19 14.12
N ASP A 101 5.08 -5.24 15.45
CA ASP A 101 3.87 -5.26 16.26
C ASP A 101 3.26 -3.85 16.22
N LEU A 102 2.03 -3.73 15.76
CA LEU A 102 1.31 -2.47 15.58
C LEU A 102 0.21 -2.35 16.64
N VAL A 103 0.22 -1.25 17.38
CA VAL A 103 -0.80 -0.93 18.38
C VAL A 103 -1.51 0.34 17.96
N ILE A 104 -2.83 0.27 17.81
CA ILE A 104 -3.69 1.41 17.48
C ILE A 104 -4.66 1.63 18.64
N GLU A 105 -4.62 2.82 19.24
CA GLU A 105 -5.50 3.22 20.34
C GLU A 105 -6.29 4.46 19.95
N LYS A 106 -7.58 4.52 20.31
CA LYS A 106 -8.39 5.73 20.11
C LYS A 106 -8.25 6.67 21.31
N LYS A 107 -7.98 7.95 21.06
CA LYS A 107 -7.88 9.04 22.05
C LYS A 107 -8.78 10.20 21.62
N GLY A 108 -10.06 10.14 22.02
CA GLY A 108 -11.07 11.08 21.55
C GLY A 108 -11.33 10.91 20.05
N ASP A 109 -11.17 11.99 19.29
CA ASP A 109 -11.36 12.00 17.84
C ASP A 109 -10.11 11.55 17.05
N PHE A 110 -8.99 11.40 17.74
CA PHE A 110 -7.70 10.99 17.16
C PHE A 110 -7.29 9.59 17.60
N TYR A 111 -6.22 9.10 16.99
CA TYR A 111 -5.62 7.82 17.27
C TYR A 111 -4.15 7.97 17.64
N ASP A 112 -3.73 7.30 18.71
CA ASP A 112 -2.32 7.04 18.97
C ASP A 112 -1.94 5.72 18.28
N VAL A 113 -0.85 5.74 17.52
CA VAL A 113 -0.36 4.57 16.80
C VAL A 113 1.10 4.33 17.13
N SER A 114 1.43 3.11 17.55
CA SER A 114 2.78 2.70 17.89
C SER A 114 3.19 1.48 17.08
N TRP A 115 4.43 1.50 16.59
CA TRP A 115 5.07 0.36 15.94
C TRP A 115 6.21 -0.12 16.82
N LEU A 116 6.21 -1.40 17.15
CA LEU A 116 7.12 -2.00 18.10
C LEU A 116 7.96 -3.08 17.43
N ILE A 117 9.20 -3.22 17.90
CA ILE A 117 10.10 -4.31 17.57
C ILE A 117 10.49 -4.97 18.89
N LYS A 118 10.11 -6.25 19.07
CA LYS A 118 10.40 -7.01 20.30
C LYS A 118 9.88 -6.31 21.57
N GLY A 119 8.70 -5.68 21.47
CA GLY A 119 8.06 -4.96 22.58
C GLY A 119 8.59 -3.54 22.83
N GLU A 120 9.62 -3.08 22.11
CA GLU A 120 10.15 -1.71 22.22
C GLU A 120 9.60 -0.81 21.12
N VAL A 121 9.22 0.42 21.46
CA VAL A 121 8.60 1.35 20.51
C VAL A 121 9.64 1.91 19.52
N ALA A 122 9.55 1.48 18.26
CA ALA A 122 10.43 1.92 17.17
C ALA A 122 9.91 3.18 16.47
N ALA A 123 8.59 3.37 16.42
CA ALA A 123 7.96 4.54 15.82
C ALA A 123 6.65 4.91 16.55
N LYS A 124 6.29 6.20 16.49
CA LYS A 124 5.02 6.71 17.00
C LYS A 124 4.35 7.59 15.95
N GLY A 125 3.02 7.58 15.95
CA GLY A 125 2.22 8.37 15.05
C GLY A 125 0.91 8.79 15.68
N VAL A 126 0.31 9.81 15.07
CA VAL A 126 -1.02 10.30 15.39
C VAL A 126 -1.86 10.21 14.14
N GLY A 127 -3.07 9.68 14.28
CA GLY A 127 -3.98 9.48 13.16
C GLY A 127 -5.36 10.06 13.38
N MET A 128 -6.09 10.17 12.28
CA MET A 128 -7.50 10.49 12.26
C MET A 128 -8.22 9.65 11.21
N GLU A 129 -9.48 9.32 11.49
CA GLU A 129 -10.34 8.73 10.47
C GLU A 129 -10.62 9.76 9.38
N VAL A 130 -10.51 9.30 8.14
CA VAL A 130 -10.93 9.94 6.90
C VAL A 130 -11.90 9.01 6.19
N ASP A 131 -12.63 9.48 5.17
CA ASP A 131 -13.76 8.78 4.54
C ASP A 131 -13.59 7.25 4.40
N ASN A 132 -12.43 6.78 3.93
CA ASN A 132 -12.18 5.36 3.66
C ASN A 132 -11.04 4.73 4.47
N GLY A 133 -10.55 5.38 5.52
CA GLY A 133 -9.35 4.92 6.20
C GLY A 133 -8.97 5.64 7.48
N LEU A 134 -7.93 5.14 8.13
CA LEU A 134 -7.21 5.81 9.19
C LEU A 134 -5.91 6.37 8.61
N ALA A 135 -5.85 7.69 8.46
CA ALA A 135 -4.67 8.41 8.00
C ALA A 135 -3.76 8.70 9.20
N VAL A 136 -2.49 8.31 9.14
CA VAL A 136 -1.55 8.42 10.27
C VAL A 136 -0.24 9.06 9.81
N GLY A 137 0.09 10.21 10.39
CA GLY A 137 1.44 10.75 10.32
C GLY A 137 2.30 10.12 11.41
N TRP A 138 3.54 9.73 11.08
CA TRP A 138 4.42 9.03 12.02
C TRP A 138 5.86 9.53 11.93
N ARG A 139 6.64 9.24 12.98
CA ARG A 139 8.09 9.44 13.05
C ARG A 139 8.76 8.24 13.71
N ARG A 140 10.00 7.89 13.35
CA ARG A 140 10.77 6.93 14.18
C ARG A 140 11.12 7.61 15.51
N VAL A 141 11.25 6.79 16.54
CA VAL A 141 11.63 7.24 17.89
C VAL A 141 13.15 7.40 18.04
N THR A 142 13.96 6.93 17.08
CA THR A 142 15.44 6.94 17.12
C THR A 142 16.05 8.11 17.89
N ASP A 143 17.02 7.78 18.74
CA ASP A 143 17.90 8.71 19.46
C ASP A 143 18.47 9.84 18.58
#